data_AF-X1GSB0-F1
#
_entry.id   AF-X1GSB0-F1
#
_cell.length_a   1.000
_cell.length_b   1.000
_cell.length_c   1.000
_cell.angle_alpha   90.00
_cell.angle_beta   90.00
_cell.angle_gamma   90.00
#
_symmetry.space_group_name_H-M   'P 1'
#
loop_
_entity.id
_entity.type
_entity.pdbx_description
1 polymer ?
#
loop_
_entity_poly.entity_id
_entity_poly.type
_entity_poly.pdbx_seq_one_letter_code
_entity_poly.pdbx_strand_id
1 'polypeptide(L)'
;SKKLFGKGVARAGTSKWQSGAIEKGGTRWTAGVALAEDEYRSGMGEVISTIEATTLPPRGPKGDPKNYDRTRVLGTALHNKFKGK
;
A
#
# COMPACT_ATOMS: atom_id res chain seq x y z
N SER A 1 0.63 27.96 -30.09
CA SER A 1 1.15 27.50 -28.79
C SER A 1 1.31 25.96 -28.67
N LYS A 2 0.37 25.11 -29.14
CA LYS A 2 0.41 23.63 -28.92
C LYS A 2 1.56 22.83 -29.58
N LYS A 3 2.31 23.37 -30.56
CA LYS A 3 3.38 22.64 -31.29
C LYS A 3 4.76 22.67 -30.61
N LEU A 4 4.98 23.56 -29.64
CA LEU A 4 6.28 23.70 -28.95
C LEU A 4 6.53 22.57 -27.94
N PHE A 5 5.47 22.14 -27.25
CA PHE A 5 5.53 21.06 -26.26
C PHE A 5 5.96 19.72 -26.90
N GLY A 6 5.32 19.31 -27.99
CA GLY A 6 5.65 18.06 -28.69
C GLY A 6 7.09 18.02 -29.23
N LYS A 7 7.59 19.13 -29.79
CA LYS A 7 9.01 19.24 -30.19
C LYS A 7 9.97 19.12 -29.01
N GLY A 8 9.59 19.68 -27.86
CA GLY A 8 10.36 19.56 -26.61
C GLY A 8 10.41 18.13 -26.06
N VAL A 9 9.29 17.40 -26.12
CA VAL A 9 9.22 15.98 -25.71
C VAL A 9 10.06 15.10 -26.63
N ALA A 10 9.95 15.29 -27.95
CA ALA A 10 10.77 14.55 -28.92
C ALA A 10 12.27 14.82 -28.74
N ARG A 11 12.65 16.09 -28.46
CA ARG A 11 14.05 16.48 -28.16
C ARG A 11 14.55 15.88 -26.85
N ALA A 12 13.70 15.80 -25.82
CA ALA A 12 14.03 15.23 -24.52
C ALA A 12 14.25 13.71 -24.58
N GLY A 13 13.45 13.01 -25.40
CA GLY A 13 13.53 11.56 -25.57
C GLY A 13 13.24 10.77 -24.29
N THR A 14 13.37 9.44 -24.39
CA THR A 14 13.09 8.50 -23.30
C THR A 14 14.08 8.63 -22.15
N SER A 15 15.35 8.84 -22.46
CA SER A 15 16.44 8.93 -21.47
C SER A 15 16.18 10.00 -20.40
N LYS A 16 15.62 11.17 -20.78
CA LYS A 16 15.42 12.28 -19.85
C LYS A 16 14.43 11.96 -18.72
N TRP A 17 13.31 11.29 -19.01
CA TRP A 17 12.37 10.94 -17.94
C TRP A 17 12.86 9.74 -17.12
N GLN A 18 13.57 8.80 -17.74
CA GLN A 18 14.17 7.66 -17.05
C GLN A 18 15.22 8.11 -16.02
N SER A 19 16.15 8.99 -16.40
CA SER A 19 17.11 9.58 -15.48
C SER A 19 16.42 10.35 -14.35
N GLY A 20 15.37 11.12 -14.67
CA GLY A 20 14.58 11.81 -13.66
C GLY A 20 13.87 10.87 -12.68
N ALA A 21 13.37 9.73 -13.15
CA ALA A 21 12.74 8.72 -12.29
C ALA A 21 13.76 8.02 -11.37
N ILE A 22 14.95 7.72 -11.86
CA ILE A 22 16.02 7.08 -11.06
C ILE A 22 16.60 8.06 -10.05
N GLU A 23 17.06 9.22 -10.52
CA GLU A 23 17.81 10.18 -9.71
C GLU A 23 16.92 10.90 -8.69
N LYS A 24 15.68 11.23 -9.06
CA LYS A 24 14.76 11.96 -8.17
C LYS A 24 13.79 11.03 -7.48
N GLY A 25 13.34 9.97 -8.15
CA GLY A 25 12.31 9.07 -7.63
C GLY A 25 12.76 8.35 -6.37
N GLY A 26 14.00 7.85 -6.32
CA GLY A 26 14.54 7.21 -5.12
C GLY A 26 14.51 8.14 -3.89
N THR A 27 15.12 9.32 -4.01
CA THR A 27 15.16 10.30 -2.92
C THR A 27 13.76 10.79 -2.51
N ARG A 28 12.88 11.06 -3.48
CA ARG A 28 11.51 11.52 -3.22
C ARG A 28 10.67 10.45 -2.54
N TRP A 29 10.84 9.19 -2.91
CA TRP A 29 10.14 8.08 -2.27
C TRP A 29 10.52 7.97 -0.80
N THR A 30 11.82 7.92 -0.47
CA THR A 30 12.27 7.80 0.93
C THR A 30 11.81 8.99 1.78
N ALA A 31 11.94 10.22 1.27
CA ALA A 31 11.45 11.41 1.96
C ALA A 31 9.93 11.39 2.14
N GLY A 32 9.18 10.95 1.12
CA GLY A 32 7.73 10.80 1.19
C GLY A 32 7.28 9.75 2.21
N VAL A 33 7.98 8.61 2.29
CA VAL A 33 7.72 7.57 3.30
C VAL A 33 7.92 8.12 4.71
N ALA A 34 9.01 8.85 4.95
CA ALA A 34 9.27 9.45 6.26
C ALA A 34 8.21 10.50 6.64
N LEU A 35 7.77 11.33 5.69
CA LEU A 35 6.73 12.33 5.93
C LEU A 35 5.35 11.70 6.20
N ALA A 36 5.06 10.55 5.59
CA ALA A 36 3.78 9.86 5.73
C ALA A 36 3.70 8.95 6.97
N GLU A 37 4.73 8.91 7.83
CA GLU A 37 4.79 7.98 8.96
C GLU A 37 3.58 8.13 9.90
N ASP A 38 3.29 9.35 10.33
CA ASP A 38 2.18 9.63 11.27
C ASP A 38 0.81 9.39 10.64
N GLU A 39 0.66 9.75 9.36
CA GLU A 39 -0.56 9.52 8.60
C GLU A 39 -0.83 8.02 8.42
N TYR A 40 0.22 7.25 8.10
CA TYR A 40 0.14 5.80 8.02
C TYR A 40 -0.18 5.18 9.37
N ARG A 41 0.52 5.59 10.43
CA ARG A 41 0.31 5.10 11.80
C ARG A 41 -1.12 5.35 12.26
N SER A 42 -1.63 6.55 12.03
CA SER A 42 -3.01 6.94 12.36
C SER A 42 -4.03 6.16 11.51
N GLY A 43 -3.86 6.15 10.18
CA GLY A 43 -4.79 5.48 9.25
C GLY A 43 -4.85 3.96 9.41
N MET A 44 -3.71 3.32 9.74
CA MET A 44 -3.64 1.88 9.96
C MET A 44 -3.90 1.47 11.40
N GLY A 45 -3.93 2.40 12.36
CA GLY A 45 -4.07 2.11 13.78
C GLY A 45 -5.33 1.30 14.09
N GLU A 46 -6.48 1.66 13.48
CA GLU A 46 -7.72 0.90 13.65
C GLU A 46 -7.68 -0.49 13.00
N VAL A 47 -6.95 -0.66 11.89
CA VAL A 47 -6.79 -1.95 11.22
C VAL A 47 -5.94 -2.89 12.07
N ILE A 48 -4.79 -2.40 12.53
CA ILE A 48 -3.84 -3.16 13.34
C ILE A 48 -4.48 -3.58 14.66
N SER A 49 -5.11 -2.64 15.40
CA SER A 49 -5.78 -2.96 16.65
C SER A 49 -6.92 -3.97 16.50
N THR A 50 -7.66 -3.92 15.39
CA THR A 50 -8.70 -4.92 15.09
C THR A 50 -8.08 -6.31 14.87
N ILE A 51 -6.97 -6.39 14.14
CA ILE A 51 -6.25 -7.67 13.92
C ILE A 51 -5.72 -8.22 15.24
N GLU A 52 -5.09 -7.39 16.07
CA GLU A 52 -4.52 -7.78 17.37
C GLU A 52 -5.59 -8.28 18.34
N ALA A 53 -6.77 -7.66 18.34
CA ALA A 53 -7.90 -8.07 19.18
C ALA A 53 -8.63 -9.32 18.65
N THR A 54 -8.42 -9.71 17.40
CA THR A 54 -9.16 -10.82 16.79
C THR A 54 -8.63 -12.16 17.27
N THR A 55 -9.44 -12.90 18.02
CA THR A 55 -9.13 -14.28 18.41
C THR A 55 -9.30 -15.22 17.22
N LEU A 56 -8.24 -15.96 16.89
CA LEU A 56 -8.24 -16.89 15.76
C LEU A 56 -8.53 -18.32 16.24
N PRO A 57 -9.26 -19.13 15.44
CA PRO A 57 -9.43 -20.54 15.75
C PRO A 57 -8.08 -21.28 15.72
N PRO A 58 -7.95 -22.41 16.44
CA PRO A 58 -6.73 -23.21 16.47
C PRO A 58 -6.22 -23.54 15.07
N ARG A 59 -4.91 -23.45 14.87
CA ARG A 59 -4.28 -23.78 13.59
C ARG A 59 -4.18 -25.31 13.44
N GLY A 60 -4.55 -25.82 12.28
CA GLY A 60 -4.37 -27.22 11.91
C GLY A 60 -2.96 -27.55 11.39
N PRO A 61 -2.73 -28.82 11.02
CA PRO A 61 -1.59 -29.20 10.19
C PRO A 61 -1.47 -28.34 8.93
N LYS A 62 -0.26 -28.22 8.37
CA LYS A 62 -0.03 -27.50 7.11
C LYS A 62 -0.92 -28.10 6.00
N GLY A 63 -1.69 -27.25 5.33
CA GLY A 63 -2.59 -27.66 4.24
C GLY A 63 -3.97 -28.13 4.68
N ASP A 64 -4.25 -28.23 5.98
CA ASP A 64 -5.59 -28.54 6.49
C ASP A 64 -6.58 -27.44 6.03
N PRO A 65 -7.68 -27.78 5.34
CA PRO A 65 -8.67 -26.82 4.88
C PRO A 65 -9.24 -25.92 5.99
N LYS A 66 -9.30 -26.39 7.24
CA LYS A 66 -9.79 -25.56 8.36
C LYS A 66 -8.91 -24.34 8.64
N ASN A 67 -7.68 -24.31 8.14
CA ASN A 67 -6.83 -23.13 8.27
C ASN A 67 -7.40 -21.91 7.55
N TYR A 68 -8.24 -22.10 6.52
CA TYR A 68 -8.93 -21.00 5.84
C TYR A 68 -9.94 -20.28 6.74
N ASP A 69 -10.47 -20.95 7.78
CA ASP A 69 -11.35 -20.29 8.75
C ASP A 69 -10.65 -19.16 9.50
N ARG A 70 -9.34 -19.25 9.70
CA ARG A 70 -8.57 -18.15 10.32
C ARG A 70 -8.59 -16.89 9.45
N THR A 71 -8.44 -17.07 8.14
CA THR A 71 -8.55 -15.96 7.16
C THR A 71 -9.97 -15.42 7.11
N ARG A 72 -10.98 -16.31 7.09
CA ARG A 72 -12.39 -15.91 7.12
C ARG A 72 -12.74 -15.08 8.35
N VAL A 73 -12.28 -15.49 9.55
CA VAL A 73 -12.52 -14.77 10.80
C VAL A 73 -11.86 -13.39 10.77
N LEU A 74 -10.60 -13.27 10.35
CA LEU A 74 -9.93 -11.97 10.18
C LEU A 74 -10.67 -11.06 9.19
N GLY A 75 -11.02 -11.59 8.02
CA GLY A 75 -11.75 -10.83 7.00
C GLY A 75 -13.11 -10.36 7.50
N THR A 76 -13.81 -11.21 8.27
CA THR A 76 -15.10 -10.86 8.89
C THR A 76 -14.93 -9.76 9.93
N ALA A 77 -13.91 -9.84 10.79
CA ALA A 77 -13.64 -8.84 11.82
C ALA A 77 -13.33 -7.47 11.21
N LEU A 78 -12.45 -7.42 10.21
CA LEU A 78 -12.13 -6.20 9.49
C LEU A 78 -13.34 -5.65 8.73
N HIS A 79 -14.08 -6.51 8.01
CA HIS A 79 -15.30 -6.09 7.32
C HIS A 79 -16.29 -5.46 8.29
N ASN A 80 -16.57 -6.11 9.42
CA ASN A 80 -17.51 -5.59 10.41
C ASN A 80 -17.05 -4.26 11.02
N LYS A 81 -15.73 -4.08 11.23
CA LYS A 81 -15.16 -2.84 11.77
C LYS A 81 -15.31 -1.65 10.84
N PHE A 82 -15.15 -1.86 9.53
CA PHE A 82 -15.07 -0.79 8.53
C PHE A 82 -16.29 -0.67 7.62
N LYS A 83 -17.24 -1.62 7.67
CA LYS A 83 -18.46 -1.55 6.88
C LYS A 83 -19.24 -0.27 7.22
N GLY A 84 -19.48 0.56 6.20
CA GLY A 84 -20.28 1.78 6.32
C GLY A 84 -19.53 2.99 6.91
N LYS A 85 -18.23 2.85 7.19
CA LYS A 85 -17.28 3.97 7.18
C LYS A 85 -16.93 4.30 5.73
#